data_AF-A0A3A6FY81-F1
#
_entry.id   AF-A0A3A6FY81-F1
#
_cell.length_a   1.000
_cell.length_b   1.000
_cell.length_c   1.000
_cell.angle_alpha   90.00
_cell.angle_beta   90.00
_cell.angle_gamma   90.00
#
_symmetry.space_group_name_H-M   'P 1'
#
loop_
_entity.id
_entity.type
_entity.pdbx_description
1 polymer ?
#
loop_
_entity_poly.entity_id
_entity_poly.type
_entity_poly.pdbx_seq_one_letter_code
_entity_poly.pdbx_strand_id
1 'polypeptide(L)' 'MTELELKEEIEKTRNVLNMAVRERWGSGKVLDISRNLDCLIEKYMEIRNQKMVAGQ' A
#
# COMPACT_ATOMS: atom_id res chain seq x y z
N MET A 1 -11.27 5.59 5.07
CA MET A 1 -10.35 4.51 5.46
C MET A 1 -9.52 5.02 6.62
N THR A 2 -9.46 4.28 7.71
CA THR A 2 -8.68 4.60 8.91
C THR A 2 -7.22 4.20 8.73
N GLU A 3 -6.34 4.63 9.64
CA GLU A 3 -4.93 4.21 9.66
C GLU A 3 -4.78 2.68 9.78
N LEU A 4 -5.65 2.03 10.56
CA LEU A 4 -5.61 0.58 10.76
C LEU A 4 -6.02 -0.16 9.47
N GLU A 5 -7.11 0.26 8.84
CA GLU A 5 -7.57 -0.30 7.56
C GLU A 5 -6.52 -0.13 6.46
N LEU A 6 -5.83 1.02 6.41
CA LEU A 6 -4.73 1.24 5.47
C LEU A 6 -3.55 0.30 5.71
N LYS A 7 -3.16 0.06 6.97
CA LYS A 7 -2.11 -0.92 7.28
C LYS A 7 -2.49 -2.31 6.78
N GLU A 8 -3.72 -2.75 7.04
CA GLU A 8 -4.19 -4.06 6.59
C GLU A 8 -4.20 -4.19 5.07
N GLU A 9 -4.67 -3.16 4.35
CA GLU A 9 -4.68 -3.16 2.89
C GLU A 9 -3.28 -3.09 2.26
N ILE A 10 -2.34 -2.38 2.89
CA ILE A 10 -0.92 -2.38 2.50
C ILE A 10 -0.37 -3.81 2.62
N GLU A 11 -0.63 -4.51 3.73
CA GLU A 11 -0.12 -5.87 3.93
C GLU A 11 -0.75 -6.87 2.96
N LYS A 12 -2.05 -6.79 2.72
CA LYS A 12 -2.74 -7.60 1.72
C LYS A 12 -2.17 -7.37 0.33
N THR A 13 -2.01 -6.10 -0.08
CA THR A 13 -1.48 -5.74 -1.40
C THR A 13 -0.02 -6.19 -1.56
N ARG A 14 0.81 -6.05 -0.51
CA ARG A 14 2.18 -6.59 -0.48
C ARG A 14 2.19 -8.11 -0.68
N ASN A 15 1.30 -8.85 -0.02
CA ASN A 15 1.22 -10.30 -0.17
C ASN A 15 0.81 -10.70 -1.59
N VAL A 16 -0.12 -9.97 -2.21
CA VAL A 16 -0.51 -10.17 -3.61
C VAL A 16 0.65 -9.86 -4.55
N LEU A 17 1.42 -8.80 -4.29
CA LEU A 17 2.62 -8.46 -5.09
C LEU A 17 3.67 -9.58 -5.01
N ASN A 18 3.95 -10.08 -3.79
CA ASN A 18 4.87 -11.19 -3.58
C ASN A 18 4.43 -12.45 -4.32
N MET A 19 3.13 -12.76 -4.28
CA MET A 19 2.56 -13.88 -5.03
C MET A 19 2.71 -13.66 -6.54
N ALA A 20 2.40 -12.46 -7.05
CA ALA A 20 2.51 -12.13 -8.47
C ALA A 20 3.94 -12.31 -9.00
N VAL A 21 4.94 -11.89 -8.22
CA VAL A 21 6.37 -12.08 -8.56
C VAL A 21 6.74 -13.57 -8.51
N ARG A 22 6.36 -14.28 -7.45
CA ARG A 22 6.66 -15.72 -7.27
C ARG A 22 6.06 -16.58 -8.39
N GLU A 23 4.83 -16.28 -8.77
CA GLU A 23 4.08 -16.99 -9.82
C GLU A 23 4.38 -16.49 -11.24
N ARG A 24 5.32 -15.54 -11.38
CA ARG A 24 5.72 -14.96 -12.68
C ARG A 24 4.54 -14.42 -13.47
N TRP A 25 3.63 -13.72 -12.79
CA TRP A 25 2.56 -12.98 -13.45
C TRP A 25 3.15 -11.98 -14.45
N GLY A 26 2.35 -11.62 -15.45
CA GLY A 26 2.77 -10.66 -16.48
C GLY A 26 3.27 -9.35 -15.86
N SER A 27 4.34 -8.79 -16.42
CA SER A 27 5.00 -7.58 -15.91
C SER A 27 4.04 -6.40 -15.72
N GLY A 28 3.09 -6.20 -16.63
CA GLY A 28 2.05 -5.18 -16.49
C GLY A 28 1.23 -5.35 -15.20
N LYS A 29 0.81 -6.58 -14.88
CA LYS A 29 0.04 -6.88 -13.67
C LYS A 29 0.87 -6.65 -12.40
N VAL A 30 2.14 -7.03 -12.42
CA VAL A 30 3.07 -6.77 -11.30
C VAL A 30 3.24 -5.25 -11.08
N LEU A 31 3.40 -4.49 -12.16
CA LEU A 31 3.52 -3.02 -12.11
C LEU A 31 2.24 -2.36 -11.58
N ASP A 32 1.06 -2.82 -12.00
CA ASP A 32 -0.21 -2.28 -11.52
C ASP A 32 -0.40 -2.53 -10.02
N ILE A 33 -0.04 -3.72 -9.53
CA ILE A 33 -0.07 -4.04 -8.09
C ILE A 33 0.94 -3.17 -7.33
N SER A 34 2.16 -3.00 -7.88
CA SER A 34 3.20 -2.16 -7.28
C SER A 34 2.74 -0.71 -7.13
N ARG A 35 2.16 -0.13 -8.18
CA ARG A 35 1.62 1.24 -8.15
C ARG A 35 0.51 1.38 -7.14
N ASN A 36 -0.38 0.39 -7.04
CA ASN A 36 -1.43 0.39 -6.03
C ASN A 36 -0.85 0.36 -4.61
N LEU A 37 0.20 -0.44 -4.38
CA LEU A 37 0.90 -0.48 -3.10
C LEU A 37 1.52 0.87 -2.75
N ASP A 38 2.17 1.53 -3.71
CA ASP A 38 2.76 2.87 -3.53
C ASP A 38 1.69 3.89 -3.12
N CYS A 39 0.54 3.92 -3.82
CA CYS A 39 -0.57 4.81 -3.50
C CYS A 39 -1.16 4.56 -2.09
N LEU A 40 -1.19 3.32 -1.62
CA LEU A 40 -1.65 3.00 -0.27
C LEU A 40 -0.66 3.49 0.80
N ILE A 41 0.64 3.36 0.53
CA ILE A 41 1.71 3.85 1.42
C ILE A 41 1.67 5.38 1.49
N GLU A 42 1.51 6.08 0.36
CA GLU A 42 1.37 7.53 0.32
C GLU A 42 0.20 8.02 1.19
N LYS A 43 -0.99 7.44 1.02
CA LYS A 43 -2.18 7.76 1.84
C LYS A 43 -1.94 7.49 3.33
N TYR A 44 -1.25 6.41 3.66
CA TYR A 44 -0.89 6.11 5.05
C TYR A 44 0.04 7.19 5.64
N MET A 45 1.03 7.64 4.88
CA MET A 45 1.94 8.71 5.29
C MET A 45 1.22 10.05 5.43
N GLU A 46 0.28 10.39 4.54
CA GLU A 46 -0.54 11.60 4.64
C GLU A 46 -1.33 11.63 5.96
N ILE A 47 -2.00 10.53 6.32
CA ILE A 47 -2.75 10.44 7.58
C ILE A 47 -1.81 10.55 8.79
N ARG A 48 -0.65 9.88 8.75
CA ARG A 48 0.36 9.96 9.82
C ARG A 48 0.87 11.39 9.99
N ASN A 49 1.16 12.09 8.88
CA ASN A 49 1.62 13.48 8.90
C ASN A 49 0.53 14.42 9.42
N GLN A 50 -0.72 14.26 8.98
CA GLN A 50 -1.85 15.04 9.50
C GLN A 50 -2.03 14.87 11.02
N LYS A 51 -1.88 13.65 11.53
CA LYS A 51 -1.93 13.39 12.99
C LYS A 51 -0.76 14.03 13.76
N MET A 52 0.44 14.10 13.16
CA MET A 52 1.56 14.81 13.78
C MET A 52 1.33 16.33 13.81
N VAL A 53 0.78 16.91 12.74
CA VAL A 53 0.50 18.35 12.66
C VAL A 53 -0.65 18.75 13.57
N ALA A 54 -1.68 17.90 13.74
CA ALA A 54 -2.81 18.16 14.64
C ALA A 54 -2.48 17.95 16.14
N GLY A 55 -1.28 17.45 16.46
CA GLY A 55 -0.81 17.23 17.84
C GLY A 55 0.14 18.32 18.37
N GLN A 56 0.31 19.42 17.62
CA GLN A 56 0.99 20.66 18.03
C GLN A 56 -0.04 21.73 18.39
#